data_AF-A0ABD5GQH7-F1
#
_entry.id   AF-A0ABD5GQH7-F1
#
_cell.length_a   1.000
_cell.length_b   1.000
_cell.length_c   1.000
_cell.angle_alpha   90.00
_cell.angle_beta   90.00
_cell.angle_gamma   90.00
#
_symmetry.space_group_name_H-M   'P 1'
#
loop_
_entity.id
_entity.type
_entity.pdbx_description
1 polymer ?
#
loop_
_entity_poly.entity_id
_entity_poly.type
_entity_poly.pdbx_seq_one_letter_code
_entity_poly.pdbx_strand_id
1 'polypeptide(L)'
;MTKFEEELSSLPVSKSTNYAEYWNKAQLLTAFKDWQPQQSLPVVPECVAEWYEDKKNKLEFAVYNINTLIDKKSFNDLTKIEKWFEGVENKPIETIFKMKDGYTVEKPQLFYLKNKLTGLWLMRYEIVDKVYPYDHTSDIRNRDTFTQQEIDSMETGSYELVPVEDGE
;
A
#
# COMPACT_ATOMS: atom_id res chain seq x y z
N MET A 1 -11.24 -6.70 -29.51
CA MET A 1 -11.09 -8.05 -28.95
C MET A 1 -10.05 -7.95 -27.84
N THR A 2 -10.30 -8.43 -26.63
CA THR A 2 -9.27 -8.47 -25.58
C THR A 2 -8.20 -9.50 -25.97
N LYS A 3 -6.98 -9.37 -25.42
CA LYS A 3 -5.90 -10.37 -25.62
C LYS A 3 -6.38 -11.80 -25.28
N PHE A 4 -7.23 -11.91 -24.26
CA PHE A 4 -7.88 -13.16 -23.87
C PHE A 4 -8.80 -13.72 -24.96
N GLU A 5 -9.63 -12.90 -25.60
CA GLU A 5 -10.52 -13.34 -26.68
C GLU A 5 -9.76 -13.80 -27.94
N GLU A 6 -8.60 -13.19 -28.25
CA GLU A 6 -7.70 -13.62 -29.33
C GLU A 6 -7.02 -14.95 -29.00
N GLU A 7 -6.47 -15.09 -27.79
CA GLU A 7 -5.84 -16.34 -27.32
C GLU A 7 -6.86 -17.48 -27.27
N LEU A 8 -8.04 -17.26 -26.67
CA LEU A 8 -9.16 -18.22 -26.66
C LEU A 8 -9.57 -18.61 -28.09
N SER A 9 -9.53 -17.65 -29.02
CA SER A 9 -9.85 -17.91 -30.42
C SER A 9 -8.82 -18.76 -31.14
N SER A 10 -7.57 -18.73 -30.71
CA SER A 10 -6.45 -19.48 -31.30
C SER A 10 -6.33 -20.92 -30.76
N LEU A 11 -7.01 -21.24 -29.65
CA LEU A 11 -6.90 -22.56 -29.02
C LEU A 11 -7.47 -23.67 -29.92
N PRO A 12 -6.76 -24.81 -30.05
CA PRO A 12 -7.26 -25.97 -30.78
C PRO A 12 -8.48 -26.58 -30.07
N VAL A 13 -9.55 -26.83 -30.81
CA VAL A 13 -10.75 -27.47 -30.26
C VAL A 13 -10.46 -28.95 -30.02
N SER A 14 -10.38 -29.36 -28.76
CA SER A 14 -10.25 -30.78 -28.41
C SER A 14 -11.57 -31.53 -28.62
N LYS A 15 -11.49 -32.75 -29.18
CA LYS A 15 -12.63 -33.67 -29.27
C LYS A 15 -12.51 -34.69 -28.14
N SER A 16 -13.29 -34.53 -27.07
CA SER A 16 -13.48 -35.59 -26.06
C SER A 16 -14.30 -36.73 -26.66
N THR A 17 -14.02 -37.98 -26.28
CA THR A 17 -14.74 -39.19 -26.74
C THR A 17 -15.75 -39.74 -25.73
N ASN A 18 -15.92 -39.13 -24.54
CA ASN A 18 -16.88 -39.59 -23.54
C ASN A 18 -17.64 -38.42 -22.87
N TYR A 19 -18.96 -38.61 -22.73
CA TYR A 19 -20.00 -37.83 -22.04
C TYR A 19 -19.53 -36.62 -21.21
N ALA A 20 -19.35 -35.47 -21.86
CA ALA A 20 -19.29 -34.17 -21.21
C ALA A 20 -20.21 -33.20 -21.96
N GLU A 21 -20.92 -32.31 -21.25
CA GLU A 21 -21.64 -31.20 -21.88
C GLU A 21 -20.64 -30.29 -22.59
N TYR A 22 -20.74 -30.20 -23.92
CA TYR A 22 -19.80 -29.42 -24.74
C TYR A 22 -20.16 -27.93 -24.70
N TRP A 23 -19.19 -27.10 -24.32
CA TRP A 23 -19.23 -25.66 -24.59
C TRP A 23 -18.49 -25.39 -25.89
N ASN A 24 -19.21 -25.06 -26.95
CA ASN A 24 -18.61 -24.66 -28.21
C ASN A 24 -17.96 -23.27 -28.09
N LYS A 25 -17.08 -22.94 -29.04
CA LYS A 25 -16.33 -21.67 -29.05
C LYS A 25 -17.23 -20.44 -28.91
N ALA A 26 -18.41 -20.45 -29.52
CA ALA A 26 -19.36 -19.33 -29.41
C ALA A 26 -19.95 -19.23 -27.99
N GLN A 27 -20.21 -20.35 -27.32
CA GLN A 27 -20.68 -20.36 -25.93
C GLN A 27 -19.61 -19.86 -24.96
N LEU A 28 -18.33 -20.23 -25.17
CA LEU A 28 -17.21 -19.71 -24.37
C LEU A 28 -17.01 -18.21 -24.58
N LEU A 29 -16.99 -17.73 -25.82
CA LEU A 29 -16.93 -16.29 -26.11
C LEU A 29 -18.10 -15.52 -25.47
N THR A 30 -19.29 -16.11 -25.44
CA THR A 30 -20.46 -15.51 -24.78
C THR A 30 -20.30 -15.47 -23.26
N ALA A 31 -19.87 -16.58 -22.65
CA ALA A 31 -19.71 -16.70 -21.20
C ALA A 31 -18.60 -15.80 -20.64
N PHE A 32 -17.54 -15.58 -21.41
CA PHE A 32 -16.38 -14.78 -21.01
C PHE A 32 -16.35 -13.39 -21.65
N LYS A 33 -17.43 -12.96 -22.31
CA LYS A 33 -17.49 -11.67 -23.02
C LYS A 33 -17.10 -10.49 -22.14
N ASP A 34 -17.51 -10.53 -20.87
CA ASP A 34 -17.25 -9.48 -19.88
C ASP A 34 -16.20 -9.92 -18.84
N TRP A 35 -15.53 -11.05 -19.07
CA TRP A 35 -14.52 -11.55 -18.14
C TRP A 35 -13.25 -10.70 -18.23
N GLN A 36 -12.91 -10.09 -17.10
CA GLN A 36 -11.63 -9.42 -16.87
C GLN A 36 -10.84 -10.27 -15.87
N PRO A 37 -9.56 -10.58 -16.12
CA PRO A 37 -8.73 -11.21 -15.10
C PRO A 37 -8.72 -10.30 -13.86
N GLN A 38 -8.87 -10.90 -12.67
CA GLN A 38 -8.84 -10.18 -11.41
C GLN A 38 -7.48 -9.50 -11.29
N GLN A 39 -7.44 -8.18 -11.49
CA GLN A 39 -6.22 -7.41 -11.28
C GLN A 39 -5.91 -7.46 -9.79
N SER A 40 -4.64 -7.71 -9.45
CA SER A 40 -4.18 -7.58 -8.07
C SER A 40 -4.48 -6.17 -7.59
N LEU A 41 -5.18 -6.05 -6.46
CA LEU A 41 -5.44 -4.77 -5.83
C LEU A 41 -4.10 -4.05 -5.57
N PRO A 42 -4.02 -2.73 -5.81
CA PRO A 42 -2.82 -1.99 -5.46
C PRO A 42 -2.58 -2.05 -3.96
N VAL A 43 -1.32 -2.26 -3.57
CA VAL A 43 -0.84 -2.05 -2.20
C VAL A 43 -0.33 -0.62 -2.14
N VAL A 44 -0.86 0.19 -1.23
CA VAL A 44 -0.50 1.62 -1.13
C VAL A 44 -0.09 1.99 0.29
N PRO A 45 0.82 2.96 0.48
CA PRO A 45 1.14 3.48 1.80
C PRO A 45 -0.07 4.09 2.50
N GLU A 46 -0.06 4.11 3.84
CA GLU A 46 -1.12 4.69 4.66
C GLU A 46 -1.46 6.15 4.29
N CYS A 47 -0.44 6.98 4.06
CA CYS A 47 -0.65 8.39 3.67
C CYS A 47 -1.40 8.55 2.33
N VAL A 48 -1.32 7.55 1.45
CA VAL A 48 -2.04 7.53 0.17
C VAL A 48 -3.49 7.10 0.38
N ALA A 49 -3.71 6.08 1.21
CA ALA A 49 -5.05 5.63 1.59
C ALA A 49 -5.84 6.74 2.30
N GLU A 50 -5.25 7.40 3.29
CA GLU A 50 -5.86 8.52 4.01
C GLU A 50 -6.24 9.66 3.06
N TRP A 51 -5.31 10.05 2.19
CA TRP A 51 -5.55 11.09 1.20
C TRP A 51 -6.66 10.69 0.23
N TYR A 52 -6.67 9.44 -0.25
CA TYR A 52 -7.70 8.95 -1.17
C TYR A 52 -9.09 9.02 -0.53
N GLU A 53 -9.25 8.56 0.71
CA GLU A 53 -10.54 8.59 1.40
C GLU A 53 -11.04 10.01 1.68
N ASP A 54 -10.14 10.93 2.03
CA ASP A 54 -10.46 12.35 2.21
C ASP A 54 -10.88 13.02 0.87
N LYS A 55 -10.24 12.64 -0.24
CA LYS A 55 -10.45 13.25 -1.55
C LYS A 55 -11.45 12.52 -2.45
N LYS A 56 -11.97 11.34 -2.09
CA LYS A 56 -12.76 10.46 -2.96
C LYS A 56 -13.92 11.15 -3.69
N ASN A 57 -14.61 12.08 -3.03
CA ASN A 57 -15.76 12.80 -3.60
C ASN A 57 -15.36 13.86 -4.65
N LYS A 58 -14.08 14.22 -4.73
CA LYS A 58 -13.52 15.23 -5.65
C LYS A 58 -12.15 14.78 -6.19
N LEU A 59 -12.00 13.47 -6.43
CA LEU A 59 -10.71 12.84 -6.70
C LEU A 59 -10.01 13.44 -7.92
N GLU A 60 -10.73 13.66 -9.02
CA GLU A 60 -10.16 14.26 -10.23
C GLU A 60 -9.56 15.65 -9.97
N PHE A 61 -10.29 16.50 -9.22
CA PHE A 61 -9.80 17.83 -8.86
C PHE A 61 -8.61 17.76 -7.89
N ALA A 62 -8.61 16.80 -6.97
CA ALA A 62 -7.50 16.59 -6.05
C ALA A 62 -6.22 16.14 -6.77
N VAL A 63 -6.33 15.21 -7.71
CA VAL A 63 -5.21 14.76 -8.57
C VAL A 63 -4.70 15.91 -9.45
N TYR A 64 -5.59 16.73 -10.02
CA TYR A 64 -5.19 17.92 -10.76
C TYR A 64 -4.41 18.91 -9.88
N ASN A 65 -4.93 19.22 -8.69
CA ASN A 65 -4.29 20.18 -7.79
C ASN A 65 -2.91 19.70 -7.33
N ILE A 66 -2.76 18.44 -6.96
CA ILE A 66 -1.46 17.95 -6.47
C ILE A 66 -0.40 18.05 -7.58
N ASN A 67 -0.72 17.62 -8.80
CA ASN A 67 0.20 17.71 -9.95
C ASN A 67 0.57 19.16 -10.32
N THR A 68 -0.32 20.14 -10.10
CA THR A 68 -0.04 21.54 -10.42
C THR A 68 0.69 22.31 -9.31
N LEU A 69 0.80 21.72 -8.12
CA LEU A 69 1.39 22.34 -6.93
C LEU A 69 2.75 21.74 -6.55
N ILE A 70 2.99 20.45 -6.83
CA ILE A 70 4.25 19.76 -6.48
C ILE A 70 5.46 20.49 -7.07
N ASP A 71 5.44 20.77 -8.38
CA ASP A 71 6.55 21.44 -9.09
C ASP A 71 6.86 22.86 -8.59
N LYS A 72 5.98 23.45 -7.77
CA LYS A 72 6.14 24.81 -7.23
C LYS A 72 6.77 24.82 -5.84
N LYS A 73 7.03 23.65 -5.26
CA LYS A 73 7.56 23.50 -3.90
C LYS A 73 8.98 22.95 -3.94
N SER A 74 9.76 23.27 -2.92
CA SER A 74 11.01 22.54 -2.67
C SER A 74 10.69 21.13 -2.19
N PHE A 75 11.51 20.14 -2.53
CA PHE A 75 11.34 18.75 -2.08
C PHE A 75 11.16 18.62 -0.56
N ASN A 76 11.86 19.45 0.21
CA ASN A 76 11.77 19.44 1.67
C ASN A 76 10.42 19.94 2.20
N ASP A 77 9.70 20.75 1.43
CA ASP A 77 8.41 21.33 1.79
C ASP A 77 7.23 20.46 1.33
N LEU A 78 7.50 19.37 0.61
CA LEU A 78 6.49 18.44 0.16
C LEU A 78 5.93 17.61 1.32
N THR A 79 4.62 17.48 1.35
CA THR A 79 3.93 16.52 2.22
C THR A 79 4.24 15.08 1.82
N LYS A 80 3.95 14.10 2.70
CA LYS A 80 4.18 12.67 2.42
C LYS A 80 3.50 12.22 1.11
N ILE A 81 2.25 12.66 0.89
CA ILE A 81 1.50 12.34 -0.34
C ILE A 81 2.10 13.02 -1.57
N GLU A 82 2.58 14.25 -1.44
CA GLU A 82 3.22 14.96 -2.56
C GLU A 82 4.54 14.32 -2.97
N LYS A 83 5.37 13.89 -2.01
CA LYS A 83 6.58 13.11 -2.29
C LYS A 83 6.25 11.78 -2.97
N TRP A 84 5.18 11.12 -2.53
CA TRP A 84 4.72 9.88 -3.17
C TRP A 84 4.25 10.12 -4.60
N PHE A 85 3.54 11.22 -4.87
CA PHE A 85 3.11 11.62 -6.21
C PHE A 85 4.26 12.08 -7.12
N GLU A 86 5.36 12.58 -6.57
CA GLU A 86 6.56 12.93 -7.34
C GLU A 86 7.33 11.67 -7.80
N GLY A 87 7.26 10.58 -7.02
CA GLY A 87 7.91 9.31 -7.33
C GLY A 87 7.30 8.62 -8.56
N VAL A 88 7.99 8.68 -9.70
CA VAL A 88 7.55 8.12 -10.99
C VAL A 88 7.35 6.61 -10.92
N GLU A 89 8.15 5.92 -10.10
CA GLU A 89 8.05 4.48 -9.81
C GLU A 89 6.71 4.10 -9.19
N ASN A 90 6.07 5.00 -8.44
CA ASN A 90 4.77 4.76 -7.81
C ASN A 90 3.61 4.76 -8.82
N LYS A 91 3.86 5.25 -10.05
CA LYS A 91 2.86 5.46 -11.10
C LYS A 91 1.58 6.08 -10.52
N PRO A 92 1.67 7.23 -9.84
CA PRO A 92 0.66 7.68 -8.89
C PRO A 92 -0.73 7.84 -9.51
N ILE A 93 -0.82 8.39 -10.74
CA ILE A 93 -2.10 8.54 -11.44
C ILE A 93 -2.74 7.17 -11.75
N GLU A 94 -1.95 6.20 -12.22
CA GLU A 94 -2.43 4.85 -12.52
C GLU A 94 -2.88 4.13 -11.23
N THR A 95 -2.07 4.24 -10.16
CA THR A 95 -2.35 3.62 -8.86
C THR A 95 -3.61 4.19 -8.24
N ILE A 96 -3.75 5.52 -8.15
CA ILE A 96 -4.95 6.19 -7.64
C ILE A 96 -6.19 5.82 -8.45
N PHE A 97 -6.06 5.69 -9.78
CA PHE A 97 -7.16 5.25 -10.61
C PHE A 97 -7.58 3.82 -10.30
N LYS A 98 -6.63 2.90 -10.08
CA LYS A 98 -6.92 1.50 -9.70
C LYS A 98 -7.54 1.37 -8.32
N MET A 99 -7.23 2.27 -7.39
CA MET A 99 -7.81 2.25 -6.04
C MET A 99 -9.35 2.34 -6.02
N LYS A 100 -9.98 2.82 -7.10
CA LYS A 100 -11.45 2.82 -7.23
C LYS A 100 -12.07 1.41 -7.18
N ASP A 101 -11.29 0.41 -7.59
CA ASP A 101 -11.70 -0.99 -7.63
C ASP A 101 -11.33 -1.71 -6.31
N GLY A 102 -10.87 -0.95 -5.31
CA GLY A 102 -10.34 -1.43 -4.04
C GLY A 102 -8.82 -1.31 -3.96
N TYR A 103 -8.28 -1.41 -2.74
CA TYR A 103 -6.84 -1.39 -2.48
C TYR A 103 -6.55 -2.03 -1.12
N THR A 104 -5.28 -2.33 -0.89
CA THR A 104 -4.76 -2.74 0.43
C THR A 104 -3.77 -1.70 0.92
N VAL A 105 -3.76 -1.46 2.24
CA VAL A 105 -2.79 -0.56 2.84
C VAL A 105 -1.55 -1.35 3.20
N GLU A 106 -0.38 -0.85 2.80
CA GLU A 106 0.91 -1.39 3.20
C GLU A 106 1.02 -1.34 4.73
N LYS A 107 1.30 -2.48 5.34
CA LYS A 107 1.63 -2.56 6.76
C LYS A 107 3.15 -2.47 6.88
N PRO A 108 3.71 -1.32 7.30
CA PRO A 108 5.15 -1.21 7.44
C PRO A 108 5.65 -2.17 8.53
N GLN A 109 6.81 -2.77 8.31
CA GLN A 109 7.49 -3.55 9.35
C GLN A 109 7.72 -2.65 10.57
N LEU A 110 7.20 -3.11 11.71
CA LEU A 110 7.40 -2.45 12.99
C LEU A 110 8.60 -3.06 13.71
N PHE A 111 9.26 -2.24 14.53
CA PHE A 111 10.39 -2.62 15.35
C PHE A 111 10.19 -2.16 16.79
N TYR A 112 10.59 -2.99 17.74
CA TYR A 112 10.93 -2.54 19.08
C TYR A 112 12.35 -1.98 19.07
N LEU A 113 12.59 -0.90 19.80
CA LEU A 113 13.91 -0.28 19.93
C LEU A 113 14.47 -0.52 21.32
N LYS A 114 15.64 -1.16 21.41
CA LYS A 114 16.37 -1.36 22.66
C LYS A 114 17.59 -0.47 22.73
N ASN A 115 17.66 0.38 23.74
CA ASN A 115 18.82 1.26 23.95
C ASN A 115 20.05 0.42 24.34
N LYS A 116 21.15 0.56 23.58
CA LYS A 116 22.36 -0.25 23.83
C LYS A 116 23.12 0.14 25.10
N LEU A 117 22.95 1.38 25.59
CA LEU A 117 23.64 1.87 26.78
C LEU A 117 22.89 1.48 28.06
N THR A 118 21.57 1.64 28.07
CA THR A 118 20.75 1.38 29.26
C THR A 118 20.12 -0.01 29.28
N GLY A 119 20.03 -0.68 28.13
CA GLY A 119 19.31 -1.94 27.97
C GLY A 119 17.78 -1.80 28.01
N LEU A 120 17.26 -0.58 28.18
CA LEU A 120 15.82 -0.30 28.25
C LEU A 120 15.20 -0.19 26.85
N TRP A 121 13.93 -0.56 26.76
CA TRP A 121 13.14 -0.36 25.55
C TRP A 121 12.78 1.11 25.38
N LEU A 122 12.42 1.51 24.17
CA LEU A 122 11.90 2.84 23.92
C LEU A 122 10.38 2.81 23.75
N MET A 123 9.75 3.87 24.21
CA MET A 123 8.32 4.14 24.01
C MET A 123 8.13 5.56 23.51
N ARG A 124 7.10 5.77 22.70
CA ARG A 124 6.67 7.07 22.20
C ARG A 124 5.42 7.52 22.96
N TYR A 125 5.52 8.67 23.61
CA TYR A 125 4.37 9.33 24.21
C TYR A 125 3.67 10.18 23.15
N GLU A 126 2.60 9.65 22.57
CA GLU A 126 1.90 10.25 21.42
C GLU A 126 1.37 11.66 21.71
N ILE A 127 0.98 11.96 22.96
CA ILE A 127 0.41 13.26 23.33
C ILE A 127 1.42 14.41 23.14
N VAL A 128 2.70 14.16 23.38
CA VAL A 128 3.75 15.20 23.34
C VAL A 128 4.85 14.89 22.32
N ASP A 129 4.67 13.84 21.53
CA ASP A 129 5.58 13.45 20.45
C ASP A 129 7.02 13.15 20.91
N LYS A 130 7.20 12.57 22.10
CA LYS A 130 8.53 12.32 22.69
C LYS A 130 8.81 10.85 22.93
N VAL A 131 10.07 10.48 22.75
CA VAL A 131 10.57 9.11 22.96
C VAL A 131 11.31 9.02 24.30
N TYR A 132 10.97 7.99 25.09
CA TYR A 132 11.53 7.77 26.43
C TYR A 132 11.97 6.31 26.63
N PRO A 133 13.00 6.06 27.45
CA PRO A 133 13.33 4.72 27.90
C PRO A 133 12.24 4.18 28.85
N TYR A 134 11.95 2.88 28.75
CA TYR A 134 10.85 2.19 29.41
C TYR A 134 11.14 0.70 29.59
N ASP A 135 10.53 0.08 30.61
CA ASP A 135 10.81 -1.29 31.06
C ASP A 135 9.71 -2.31 30.73
N HIS A 136 8.73 -1.97 29.88
CA HIS A 136 7.61 -2.85 29.47
C HIS A 136 6.58 -3.21 30.57
N THR A 137 6.56 -2.51 31.72
CA THR A 137 5.71 -2.89 32.86
C THR A 137 4.42 -2.07 33.10
N SER A 138 4.14 -1.00 32.35
CA SER A 138 3.04 -0.06 32.62
C SER A 138 2.17 0.27 31.41
N ASP A 139 0.86 0.00 31.54
CA ASP A 139 -0.19 0.22 30.55
C ASP A 139 -0.70 1.67 30.57
N ILE A 140 -0.04 2.56 29.83
CA ILE A 140 -0.53 3.92 29.64
C ILE A 140 -0.32 4.30 28.18
N ARG A 141 -1.39 4.33 27.37
CA ARG A 141 -1.60 5.12 26.12
C ARG A 141 -0.35 5.50 25.29
N ASN A 142 0.60 4.59 25.14
CA ASN A 142 1.88 4.86 24.52
C ASN A 142 2.20 3.76 23.53
N ARG A 143 2.85 4.12 22.43
CA ARG A 143 3.28 3.19 21.39
C ARG A 143 4.73 2.80 21.62
N ASP A 144 5.02 1.51 21.65
CA ASP A 144 6.35 0.93 21.86
C ASP A 144 6.97 0.33 20.59
N THR A 145 6.26 0.45 19.47
CA THR A 145 6.69 0.01 18.14
C THR A 145 6.92 1.19 17.21
N PHE A 146 7.90 1.05 16.31
CA PHE A 146 8.35 2.12 15.42
C PHE A 146 8.51 1.58 14.01
N THR A 147 8.14 2.38 13.01
CA THR A 147 8.48 2.13 11.60
C THR A 147 9.92 2.55 11.32
N GLN A 148 10.53 2.00 10.26
CA GLN A 148 11.88 2.40 9.85
C GLN A 148 11.97 3.92 9.58
N GLN A 149 10.94 4.51 8.97
CA GLN A 149 10.89 5.95 8.72
C GLN A 149 10.92 6.78 10.00
N GLU A 150 10.18 6.36 11.03
CA GLU A 150 10.20 7.02 12.34
C GLU A 150 11.60 6.94 12.95
N ILE A 151 12.23 5.76 12.90
CA ILE A 151 13.59 5.53 13.40
C ILE A 151 14.61 6.42 12.69
N ASP A 152 14.54 6.52 11.37
CA ASP A 152 15.45 7.34 10.57
C ASP A 152 15.28 8.85 10.85
N SER A 153 14.07 9.26 11.26
CA SER A 153 13.77 10.65 11.65
C SER A 153 14.17 10.99 13.09
N MET A 154 14.47 9.99 13.91
CA MET A 154 14.81 10.19 15.31
C MET A 154 16.28 10.63 15.44
N GLU A 155 16.52 11.82 16.01
CA GLU A 155 17.87 12.28 16.44
C GLU A 155 18.35 11.55 17.70
N THR A 156 18.24 10.23 17.71
CA THR A 156 18.40 9.44 18.94
C THR A 156 19.61 8.52 18.82
N GLY A 157 20.19 8.14 19.97
CA GLY A 157 21.49 7.44 20.09
C GLY A 157 21.57 6.01 19.52
N SER A 158 22.42 5.16 20.12
CA SER A 158 22.65 3.81 19.60
C SER A 158 21.57 2.82 20.09
N TYR A 159 20.76 2.28 19.17
CA TYR A 159 19.73 1.27 19.44
C TYR A 159 19.98 -0.03 18.70
N GLU A 160 19.38 -1.10 19.22
CA GLU A 160 19.18 -2.38 18.56
C GLU A 160 17.73 -2.47 18.07
N LEU A 161 17.56 -2.89 16.81
CA LEU A 161 16.27 -3.11 16.16
C LEU A 161 15.82 -4.55 16.41
N VAL A 162 14.66 -4.72 17.02
CA VAL A 162 14.03 -6.04 17.19
C VAL A 162 12.75 -6.05 16.35
N PRO A 163 12.70 -6.80 15.24
CA PRO A 163 11.50 -6.88 14.42
C PRO A 163 10.31 -7.36 15.25
N VAL A 164 9.17 -6.69 15.09
CA VAL A 164 7.89 -7.22 15.54
C VAL A 164 7.54 -8.36 14.60
N GLU A 165 7.54 -9.59 15.10
CA GLU A 165 7.02 -10.72 14.33
C GLU A 165 5.50 -10.55 14.22
N ASP A 166 4.98 -10.64 13.00
CA ASP A 166 3.53 -10.69 12.76
C ASP A 166 2.98 -12.00 13.36
N GLY A 167 2.64 -11.96 14.65
CA GLY A 167 2.12 -13.07 15.43
C GLY A 167 0.62 -12.90 15.73
N GLU A 168 -0.18 -13.64 14.95
CA GLU A 168 -1.63 -13.94 15.04
C GLU A 168 -2.67 -12.85 14.70
#